data_AF-A0A089LDU4-F1
#
_entry.id   AF-A0A089LDU4-F1
#
_cell.length_a   1.000
_cell.length_b   1.000
_cell.length_c   1.000
_cell.angle_alpha   90.00
_cell.angle_beta   90.00
_cell.angle_gamma   90.00
#
_symmetry.space_group_name_H-M   'P 1'
#
loop_
_entity.id
_entity.type
_entity.pdbx_description
1 polymer ?
#
loop_
_entity_poly.entity_id
_entity_poly.type
_entity_poly.pdbx_seq_one_letter_code
_entity_poly.pdbx_strand_id
1 'polypeptide(L)'
;MADNGAFSFELDGLDKIIDRLDDLEKDIEIRLDATLTKLAMKIIHDAKRLAPNDSGDLEGSLEVGELIQLIGLSSIDFGATVDVNDYSVIQHEGFNKSSLGKVITLKPGEKTLSKGNYRGYMPGKKYLANAIKLNEKLIKSELSKILEGW
;
A
#
# COMPACT_ATOMS: atom_id res chain seq x y z
N MET A 1 5.67 -6.87 -70.57
CA MET A 1 5.27 -7.74 -69.46
C MET A 1 6.09 -7.32 -68.26
N ALA A 2 5.49 -6.56 -67.34
CA ALA A 2 6.13 -6.17 -66.09
C ALA A 2 5.45 -6.97 -64.99
N ASP A 3 6.21 -7.85 -64.36
CA ASP A 3 5.78 -8.70 -63.26
C ASP A 3 5.80 -7.85 -61.98
N ASN A 4 4.64 -7.30 -61.62
CA ASN A 4 4.45 -6.62 -60.34
C ASN A 4 4.17 -7.69 -59.28
N GLY A 5 5.25 -8.30 -58.77
CA GLY A 5 5.20 -9.13 -57.57
C GLY A 5 4.76 -8.29 -56.38
N ALA A 6 3.46 -8.27 -56.11
CA ALA A 6 2.89 -7.66 -54.93
C ALA A 6 3.37 -8.43 -53.69
N PHE A 7 4.20 -7.80 -52.86
CA PHE A 7 4.48 -8.29 -51.52
C PHE A 7 3.19 -8.24 -50.70
N SER A 8 2.60 -9.41 -50.42
CA SER A 8 1.53 -9.53 -49.43
C SER A 8 2.17 -9.70 -48.05
N PHE A 9 2.11 -8.66 -47.22
CA PHE A 9 2.36 -8.81 -45.79
C PHE A 9 1.10 -9.41 -45.14
N GLU A 10 1.23 -10.54 -44.44
CA GLU A 10 0.16 -11.13 -43.65
C GLU A 10 -0.11 -10.26 -42.42
N LEU A 11 -1.15 -9.41 -42.50
CA LEU A 11 -1.66 -8.60 -41.39
C LEU A 11 -2.19 -9.45 -40.21
N ASP A 12 -2.55 -10.71 -40.45
CA ASP A 12 -3.01 -11.68 -39.44
C ASP A 12 -1.98 -11.92 -38.32
N GLY A 13 -0.68 -11.77 -38.63
CA GLY A 13 0.38 -11.87 -37.62
C GLY A 13 0.40 -10.68 -36.65
N LEU A 14 -0.01 -9.48 -37.10
CA LEU A 14 -0.05 -8.28 -36.27
C LEU A 14 -1.25 -8.28 -35.34
N ASP A 15 -2.42 -8.72 -35.82
CA ASP A 15 -3.64 -8.84 -35.01
C ASP A 15 -3.42 -9.81 -33.83
N LYS A 16 -2.76 -10.95 -34.06
CA LYS A 16 -2.39 -11.90 -33.00
C LYS A 16 -1.39 -11.35 -31.99
N ILE A 17 -0.52 -10.43 -32.41
CA ILE A 17 0.40 -9.75 -31.49
C ILE A 17 -0.37 -8.75 -30.62
N ILE A 18 -1.31 -8.02 -31.21
CA ILE A 18 -2.18 -7.08 -30.48
C ILE A 18 -3.02 -7.82 -29.44
N ASP A 19 -3.71 -8.90 -29.83
CA ASP A 19 -4.52 -9.71 -28.90
C ASP A 19 -3.68 -10.22 -27.72
N ARG A 20 -2.43 -10.62 -28.00
CA ARG A 20 -1.51 -11.12 -26.96
C ARG A 20 -1.00 -10.01 -26.04
N LEU A 21 -0.88 -8.78 -26.53
CA LEU A 21 -0.54 -7.62 -25.70
C LEU A 21 -1.73 -7.21 -24.81
N ASP A 22 -2.96 -7.31 -25.32
CA ASP A 22 -4.18 -7.01 -24.54
C ASP A 22 -4.41 -8.06 -23.44
N ASP A 23 -4.22 -9.34 -23.74
CA ASP A 23 -4.32 -10.41 -22.75
C ASP A 23 -3.25 -10.28 -21.66
N LEU A 24 -2.04 -9.88 -22.08
CA LEU A 24 -0.97 -9.59 -21.15
C LEU A 24 -1.32 -8.44 -20.21
N GLU A 25 -1.85 -7.34 -20.73
CA GLU A 25 -2.19 -6.16 -19.93
C GLU A 25 -3.14 -6.57 -18.80
N LYS A 26 -4.20 -7.32 -19.14
CA LYS A 26 -5.15 -7.87 -18.17
C LYS A 26 -4.48 -8.79 -17.14
N ASP A 27 -3.55 -9.65 -17.60
CA ASP A 27 -2.81 -10.55 -16.72
C ASP A 27 -1.94 -9.79 -15.71
N ILE A 28 -1.27 -8.72 -16.14
CA ILE A 28 -0.49 -7.84 -15.27
C ILE A 28 -1.40 -7.14 -14.28
N GLU A 29 -2.53 -6.59 -14.72
CA GLU A 29 -3.49 -5.90 -13.84
C GLU A 29 -4.02 -6.81 -12.73
N ILE A 30 -4.43 -8.04 -13.06
CA ILE A 30 -4.92 -9.02 -12.09
C ILE A 30 -3.83 -9.38 -11.07
N ARG A 31 -2.60 -9.63 -11.55
CA ARG A 31 -1.46 -9.97 -10.68
C ARG A 31 -1.08 -8.79 -9.79
N LEU A 32 -1.15 -7.57 -10.31
CA LEU A 32 -0.86 -6.34 -9.58
C LEU A 32 -1.88 -6.11 -8.47
N ASP A 33 -3.18 -6.19 -8.77
CA ASP A 33 -4.26 -6.06 -7.79
C ASP A 33 -4.10 -7.07 -6.63
N ALA A 34 -3.93 -8.35 -6.96
CA ALA A 34 -3.76 -9.40 -5.98
C ALA A 34 -2.51 -9.20 -5.10
N THR A 35 -1.42 -8.70 -5.69
CA THR A 35 -0.17 -8.44 -4.98
C THR A 35 -0.29 -7.24 -4.05
N LEU A 36 -0.86 -6.15 -4.54
CA LEU A 36 -1.11 -4.94 -3.75
C LEU A 36 -2.02 -5.26 -2.56
N THR A 37 -3.14 -5.95 -2.78
CA THR A 37 -4.06 -6.37 -1.71
C THR A 37 -3.34 -7.17 -0.61
N LYS A 38 -2.47 -8.12 -0.99
CA LYS A 38 -1.67 -8.89 -0.02
C LYS A 38 -0.69 -8.02 0.75
N LEU A 39 -0.01 -7.10 0.07
CA LEU A 39 0.91 -6.16 0.70
C LEU A 39 0.17 -5.22 1.67
N ALA A 40 -1.02 -4.75 1.29
CA ALA A 40 -1.87 -3.89 2.12
C ALA A 40 -2.23 -4.56 3.44
N MET A 41 -2.75 -5.80 3.38
CA MET A 41 -3.09 -6.58 4.57
C MET A 41 -1.89 -6.79 5.49
N LYS A 42 -0.71 -7.03 4.91
CA LYS A 42 0.53 -7.18 5.67
C LYS A 42 0.95 -5.89 6.37
N ILE A 43 0.92 -4.77 5.66
CA ILE A 43 1.27 -3.46 6.21
C ILE A 43 0.32 -3.09 7.34
N ILE A 44 -1.00 -3.28 7.18
CA ILE A 44 -1.98 -3.01 8.24
C ILE A 44 -1.76 -3.90 9.45
N HIS A 45 -1.52 -5.20 9.26
CA HIS A 45 -1.21 -6.09 10.37
C HIS A 45 0.02 -5.62 11.17
N ASP A 46 1.08 -5.19 10.49
CA ASP A 46 2.27 -4.66 11.17
C ASP A 46 2.03 -3.27 11.78
N ALA A 47 1.18 -2.45 11.17
CA ALA A 47 0.76 -1.16 11.70
C ALA A 47 -0.04 -1.31 13.00
N LYS A 48 -0.94 -2.31 13.09
CA LYS A 48 -1.67 -2.66 14.32
C LYS A 48 -0.74 -2.97 15.49
N ARG A 49 0.33 -3.74 15.22
CA ARG A 49 1.35 -4.05 16.24
C ARG A 49 2.12 -2.82 16.70
N LEU A 50 2.31 -1.84 15.83
CA LEU A 50 3.00 -0.58 16.14
C LEU A 50 2.05 0.52 16.64
N ALA A 51 0.73 0.35 16.51
CA ALA A 51 -0.25 1.34 16.92
C ALA A 51 -0.20 1.56 18.44
N PRO A 52 -0.28 2.82 18.90
CA PRO A 52 -0.39 3.12 20.33
C PRO A 52 -1.68 2.54 20.92
N ASN A 53 -1.60 2.19 22.20
CA ASN A 53 -2.71 1.62 22.98
C ASN A 53 -3.01 2.48 24.23
N ASP A 54 -2.81 3.79 24.10
CA ASP A 54 -2.93 4.71 25.24
C ASP A 54 -4.40 5.01 25.56
N SER A 55 -5.25 5.22 24.54
CA SER A 55 -6.69 5.45 24.70
C SER A 55 -7.48 5.05 23.44
N GLY A 56 -8.63 4.39 23.61
CA GLY A 56 -9.42 3.88 22.48
C GLY A 56 -8.81 2.65 21.82
N ASP A 57 -9.51 2.09 20.83
CA ASP A 57 -9.05 0.94 20.04
C ASP A 57 -8.51 1.38 18.68
N LEU A 58 -7.36 2.06 18.70
CA LEU A 58 -6.68 2.42 17.45
C LEU A 58 -6.15 1.18 16.71
N GLU A 59 -5.88 0.10 17.43
CA GLU A 59 -5.42 -1.15 16.84
C GLU A 59 -6.53 -1.84 16.05
N GLY A 60 -7.74 -1.94 16.62
CA GLY A 60 -8.91 -2.53 15.99
C GLY A 60 -9.43 -1.72 14.80
N SER A 61 -9.32 -0.40 14.85
CA SER A 61 -9.86 0.53 13.85
C SER A 61 -9.01 0.71 12.59
N LEU A 62 -7.78 0.19 12.54
CA LEU A 62 -6.96 0.24 11.33
C LEU A 62 -7.46 -0.77 10.30
N GLU A 63 -7.78 -0.27 9.11
CA GLU A 63 -8.37 -1.05 8.03
C GLU A 63 -7.66 -0.75 6.70
N VAL A 64 -7.70 -1.74 5.80
CA VAL A 64 -7.30 -1.54 4.41
C VAL A 64 -8.50 -0.90 3.70
N GLY A 65 -8.31 0.29 3.14
CA GLY A 65 -9.32 0.97 2.34
C GLY A 65 -9.44 0.37 0.94
N GLU A 66 -10.07 1.12 0.04
CA GLU A 66 -10.20 0.68 -1.36
C GLU A 66 -8.85 0.74 -2.10
N LEU A 67 -8.63 -0.22 -2.99
CA LEU A 67 -7.59 -0.10 -3.99
C LEU A 67 -8.08 0.85 -5.08
N ILE A 68 -7.39 1.97 -5.24
CA ILE A 68 -7.66 2.92 -6.32
C ILE A 68 -6.74 2.59 -7.48
N GLN A 69 -7.34 2.15 -8.59
CA GLN A 69 -6.65 1.99 -9.87
C GLN A 69 -6.98 3.18 -10.77
N LEU A 70 -5.96 3.96 -11.09
CA LEU A 70 -5.96 5.00 -12.11
C LEU A 70 -5.05 4.55 -13.25
N ILE A 71 -5.26 5.06 -14.46
CA ILE A 71 -4.42 4.73 -15.63
C ILE A 71 -2.95 5.05 -15.29
N GLY A 72 -2.10 4.02 -15.25
CA GLY A 72 -0.68 4.14 -14.91
C GLY A 72 -0.37 4.35 -13.41
N LEU A 73 -1.36 4.25 -12.52
CA LEU A 73 -1.17 4.42 -11.08
C LEU A 73 -2.11 3.51 -10.29
N SER A 74 -1.56 2.61 -9.47
CA SER A 74 -2.34 1.89 -8.46
C SER A 74 -1.94 2.36 -7.07
N SER A 75 -2.90 2.79 -6.26
CA SER A 75 -2.69 3.21 -4.87
C SER A 75 -3.60 2.46 -3.92
N ILE A 76 -3.10 2.17 -2.73
CA ILE A 76 -3.88 1.59 -1.62
C ILE A 76 -4.08 2.68 -0.59
N ASP A 77 -5.34 2.95 -0.27
CA ASP A 77 -5.66 3.83 0.86
C ASP A 77 -5.59 3.05 2.17
N PHE A 78 -4.91 3.65 3.15
CA PHE A 78 -4.82 3.16 4.51
C PHE A 78 -5.52 4.15 5.43
N GLY A 79 -6.41 3.66 6.28
CA GLY A 79 -7.22 4.53 7.13
C GLY A 79 -7.49 3.94 8.51
N ALA A 80 -8.08 4.79 9.35
CA ALA A 80 -8.79 4.38 10.54
C ALA A 80 -10.28 4.64 10.32
N THR A 81 -11.16 3.91 11.01
CA THR A 81 -12.60 4.19 10.98
C THR A 81 -12.88 5.65 11.37
N VAL A 82 -13.97 6.23 10.82
CA VAL A 82 -14.30 7.66 10.96
C VAL A 82 -14.29 8.11 12.43
N ASP A 83 -14.75 7.25 13.34
CA ASP A 83 -14.90 7.54 14.77
C ASP A 83 -13.57 7.76 15.52
N VAL A 84 -12.44 7.35 14.93
CA VAL A 84 -11.10 7.50 15.53
C VAL A 84 -10.12 8.24 14.64
N ASN A 85 -10.58 8.83 13.53
CA ASN A 85 -9.69 9.43 12.54
C ASN A 85 -8.89 10.62 13.10
N ASP A 86 -9.53 11.51 13.87
CA ASP A 86 -8.85 12.63 14.52
C ASP A 86 -7.80 12.15 15.54
N TYR A 87 -8.15 11.11 16.31
CA TYR A 87 -7.24 10.50 17.27
C TYR A 87 -6.06 9.80 16.58
N SER A 88 -6.32 9.07 15.50
CA SER A 88 -5.31 8.32 14.76
C SER A 88 -4.25 9.25 14.15
N VAL A 89 -4.67 10.38 13.58
CA VAL A 89 -3.77 11.39 13.02
C VAL A 89 -2.91 12.02 14.12
N ILE A 90 -3.53 12.41 15.24
CA ILE A 90 -2.81 13.00 16.38
C ILE A 90 -1.75 12.02 16.92
N GLN A 91 -2.10 10.74 17.05
CA GLN A 91 -1.18 9.69 17.50
C GLN A 91 -0.09 9.37 16.46
N HIS A 92 -0.44 9.36 15.19
CA HIS A 92 0.50 9.11 14.09
C HIS A 92 1.55 10.22 14.00
N GLU A 93 1.10 11.47 14.07
CA GLU A 93 1.97 12.64 13.99
C GLU A 93 2.73 12.88 15.30
N GLY A 94 2.15 12.49 16.45
CA GLY A 94 2.76 12.65 17.76
C GLY A 94 2.74 14.09 18.26
N PHE A 95 1.81 14.91 17.78
CA PHE A 95 1.58 16.26 18.29
C PHE A 95 0.10 16.64 18.24
N ASN A 96 -0.33 17.49 19.18
CA ASN A 96 -1.67 18.07 19.23
C ASN A 96 -1.59 19.58 19.48
N LYS A 97 -2.63 20.35 19.13
CA LYS A 97 -2.75 21.76 19.51
C LYS A 97 -3.60 21.88 20.77
N SER A 98 -3.13 22.65 21.74
CA SER A 98 -3.95 23.02 22.90
C SER A 98 -5.06 23.99 22.49
N SER A 99 -6.07 24.16 23.35
CA SER A 99 -7.13 25.17 23.19
C SER A 99 -6.61 26.61 23.08
N LEU A 100 -5.35 26.85 23.45
CA LEU A 100 -4.66 28.14 23.35
C LEU A 100 -3.69 28.21 22.15
N GLY A 101 -3.74 27.24 21.23
CA GLY A 101 -2.93 27.21 20.01
C GLY A 101 -1.48 26.72 20.18
N LYS A 102 -1.09 26.25 21.37
CA LYS A 102 0.27 25.75 21.62
C LYS A 102 0.41 24.30 21.13
N VAL A 103 1.50 24.00 20.41
CA VAL A 103 1.83 22.63 20.00
C VAL A 103 2.32 21.83 21.22
N ILE A 104 1.68 20.69 21.47
CA ILE A 104 2.03 19.73 22.52
C ILE A 104 2.55 18.47 21.81
N THR A 105 3.82 18.12 22.06
CA THR A 105 4.37 16.85 21.60
C THR A 105 3.89 15.71 22.50
N LEU A 106 3.32 14.68 21.89
CA LEU A 106 2.86 13.49 22.58
C LEU A 106 4.02 12.50 22.74
N LYS A 107 4.12 11.92 23.93
CA LYS A 107 4.98 10.78 24.20
C LYS A 107 4.10 9.53 24.34
N PRO A 108 4.58 8.36 23.91
CA PRO A 108 3.88 7.11 24.17
C PRO A 108 3.62 6.96 25.67
N GLY A 109 2.39 6.60 26.03
CA GLY A 109 2.03 6.25 27.40
C GLY A 109 2.59 4.89 27.83
N GLU A 110 2.47 4.57 29.12
CA GLU A 110 2.98 3.32 29.69
C GLU A 110 2.40 2.07 29.01
N LYS A 111 1.14 2.12 28.60
CA LYS A 111 0.46 1.03 27.86
C LYS A 111 1.05 0.81 26.48
N THR A 112 1.41 1.88 25.76
CA THR A 112 2.08 1.75 24.48
C THR A 112 3.51 1.24 24.65
N LEU A 113 4.21 1.70 25.69
CA LEU A 113 5.58 1.25 25.98
C LEU A 113 5.65 -0.23 26.38
N SER A 114 4.61 -0.77 27.04
CA SER A 114 4.57 -2.17 27.44
C SER A 114 4.41 -3.15 26.28
N LYS A 115 3.99 -2.71 25.08
CA LYS A 115 3.94 -3.55 23.86
C LYS A 115 5.33 -4.04 23.43
N GLY A 116 6.40 -3.38 23.90
CA GLY A 116 7.77 -3.74 23.56
C GLY A 116 8.12 -3.45 22.10
N ASN A 117 9.36 -3.74 21.73
CA ASN A 117 9.84 -3.50 20.37
C ASN A 117 9.26 -4.56 19.40
N TYR A 118 8.74 -4.12 18.26
CA TYR A 118 8.35 -4.98 17.15
C TYR A 118 9.29 -4.80 15.97
N ARG A 119 10.12 -5.82 15.72
CA ARG A 119 11.04 -5.92 14.56
C ARG A 119 11.94 -4.68 14.36
N GLY A 120 12.44 -4.11 15.46
CA GLY A 120 13.32 -2.95 15.46
C GLY A 120 12.60 -1.61 15.64
N TYR A 121 11.26 -1.59 15.62
CA TYR A 121 10.46 -0.38 15.80
C TYR A 121 9.72 -0.38 17.13
N MET A 122 9.75 0.76 17.82
CA MET A 122 8.94 0.97 19.02
C MET A 122 7.51 1.40 18.62
N PRO A 123 6.47 0.83 19.25
CA PRO A 123 5.10 1.27 19.09
C PRO A 123 4.90 2.75 19.48
N GLY A 124 3.94 3.42 18.84
CA GLY A 124 3.59 4.82 19.07
C GLY A 124 3.59 5.66 17.79
N LYS A 125 4.29 6.80 17.80
CA LYS A 125 4.28 7.75 16.68
C LYS A 125 4.76 7.10 15.37
N LYS A 126 4.20 7.59 14.25
CA LYS A 126 4.55 7.15 12.89
C LYS A 126 4.40 5.64 12.68
N TYR A 127 3.47 4.98 13.38
CA TYR A 127 3.25 3.53 13.31
C TYR A 127 2.98 3.02 11.89
N LEU A 128 2.16 3.70 11.07
CA LEU A 128 1.94 3.35 9.66
C LEU A 128 3.22 3.49 8.81
N ALA A 129 3.95 4.60 8.98
CA ALA A 129 5.18 4.83 8.22
C ALA A 129 6.26 3.82 8.59
N ASN A 130 6.34 3.43 9.87
CA ASN A 130 7.23 2.38 10.34
C ASN A 130 6.81 1.01 9.81
N ALA A 131 5.50 0.72 9.73
CA ALA A 131 5.00 -0.52 9.12
C ALA A 131 5.33 -0.62 7.62
N ILE A 132 5.25 0.50 6.88
CA ILE A 132 5.67 0.55 5.48
C ILE A 132 7.19 0.32 5.36
N LYS A 133 8.01 1.02 6.16
CA LYS A 133 9.47 0.84 6.17
C LYS A 133 9.87 -0.59 6.51
N LEU A 134 9.18 -1.21 7.46
CA LEU A 134 9.41 -2.59 7.85
C LEU A 134 9.20 -3.58 6.69
N ASN A 135 8.26 -3.26 5.80
CA ASN A 135 7.90 -4.09 4.66
C ASN A 135 8.53 -3.62 3.34
N GLU A 136 9.41 -2.61 3.33
CA GLU A 136 9.95 -2.03 2.09
C GLU A 136 10.64 -3.07 1.18
N LYS A 137 11.44 -3.97 1.76
CA LYS A 137 12.09 -5.04 1.00
C LYS A 137 11.09 -6.03 0.40
N LEU A 138 10.02 -6.35 1.15
CA LEU A 138 8.96 -7.24 0.69
C LEU A 138 8.19 -6.59 -0.45
N ILE A 139 7.82 -5.31 -0.29
CA ILE A 139 7.12 -4.53 -1.33
C ILE A 139 7.93 -4.55 -2.63
N LYS A 140 9.22 -4.22 -2.57
CA LYS A 140 10.09 -4.24 -3.76
C LYS A 140 10.17 -5.64 -4.37
N SER A 141 10.36 -6.67 -3.57
CA SER A 141 10.48 -8.05 -4.06
C SER A 141 9.19 -8.56 -4.71
N GLU A 142 8.03 -8.30 -4.12
CA GLU A 142 6.75 -8.76 -4.66
C GLU A 142 6.37 -7.98 -5.93
N LEU A 143 6.62 -6.67 -5.97
CA LEU A 143 6.37 -5.87 -7.16
C LEU A 143 7.29 -6.25 -8.33
N SER A 144 8.56 -6.57 -8.08
CA SER A 144 9.48 -7.04 -9.14
C SER A 144 9.01 -8.35 -9.79
N LYS A 145 8.44 -9.28 -9.02
CA LYS A 145 7.95 -10.58 -9.53
C LYS A 145 6.79 -10.44 -10.51
N ILE A 146 6.01 -9.37 -10.44
CA ILE A 146 4.89 -9.12 -11.36
C ILE A 146 5.41 -8.99 -12.80
N LEU A 147 6.56 -8.32 -12.97
CA LEU A 147 7.19 -8.09 -14.27
C LEU A 147 8.06 -9.27 -14.74
N GLU A 148 8.50 -10.13 -13.82
CA GLU A 148 9.35 -11.30 -14.12
C GLU A 148 8.56 -12.57 -14.47
N GLY A 149 7.24 -12.58 -14.25
CA GLY A 149 6.36 -13.75 -14.45
C GLY A 149 6.01 -14.07 -15.90
N TRP A 150 6.98 -13.91 -16.81
CA TRP A 150 6.87 -14.06 -18.26
C TRP A 150 7.74 -15.18 -18.81
#